data_AF-A0A124IJL7-F1
#
_entry.id   AF-A0A124IJL7-F1
#
_cell.length_a   1.000
_cell.length_b   1.000
_cell.length_c   1.000
_cell.angle_alpha   90.00
_cell.angle_beta   90.00
_cell.angle_gamma   90.00
#
_symmetry.space_group_name_H-M   'P 1'
#
loop_
_entity.id
_entity.type
_entity.pdbx_description
1 polymer ?
#
loop_
_entity_poly.entity_id
_entity_poly.type
_entity_poly.pdbx_seq_one_letter_code
_entity_poly.pdbx_strand_id
1 'polypeptide(L)'
;MKWDRWKQILAIIISFVILLTLPLLGEIYYKTPYYIIIILLIPVAIHKFIWNKKYEQKFYEKWHKAREQGFKINVAREGAKGFTLMIVLVLIDQFLGRGLTPFDIVYKLPSGILIWLLVLLMAFSLAIGVAAWYGNEKRYCRIYFESKNQQEIDDDS
;
A
#
# COMPACT_ATOMS: atom_id res chain seq x y z
N MET A 1 -12.86 9.25 -11.13
CA MET A 1 -13.62 10.09 -10.19
C MET A 1 -12.62 10.97 -9.43
N LYS A 2 -12.41 12.21 -9.88
CA LYS A 2 -11.56 13.18 -9.16
C LYS A 2 -12.30 13.54 -7.88
N TRP A 3 -11.91 12.98 -6.74
CA TRP A 3 -12.44 13.42 -5.46
C TRP A 3 -11.99 14.86 -5.22
N ASP A 4 -12.92 15.70 -4.75
CA ASP A 4 -12.59 17.06 -4.33
C ASP A 4 -11.47 16.99 -3.30
N ARG A 5 -10.43 17.82 -3.45
CA ARG A 5 -9.26 17.82 -2.55
C ARG A 5 -9.67 17.90 -1.07
N TRP A 6 -10.74 18.64 -0.78
CA TRP A 6 -11.34 18.72 0.55
C TRP A 6 -11.82 17.37 1.09
N LYS A 7 -12.47 16.53 0.28
CA LYS A 7 -12.92 15.19 0.70
C LYS A 7 -11.73 14.27 0.97
N GLN A 8 -10.63 14.41 0.22
CA GLN A 8 -9.40 13.65 0.47
C GLN A 8 -8.75 14.06 1.81
N ILE A 9 -8.65 15.36 2.06
CA ILE A 9 -8.12 15.88 3.33
C ILE A 9 -9.01 15.42 4.50
N LEU A 10 -10.33 15.53 4.36
CA LEU A 10 -11.28 15.09 5.37
C LEU A 10 -11.13 13.59 5.67
N ALA A 11 -11.03 12.75 4.63
CA ALA A 11 -10.82 11.31 4.79
C ALA A 11 -9.50 10.98 5.50
N ILE A 12 -8.42 11.71 5.20
CA ILE A 12 -7.12 11.54 5.87
C ILE A 12 -7.25 11.91 7.36
N ILE A 13 -7.87 13.06 7.67
CA ILE A 13 -8.09 13.50 9.07
C ILE A 13 -8.92 12.46 9.83
N ILE A 14 -10.05 12.02 9.28
CA ILE A 14 -10.91 11.00 9.88
C ILE A 14 -10.12 9.71 10.13
N SER A 15 -9.32 9.27 9.15
CA SER A 15 -8.50 8.06 9.28
C SER A 15 -7.50 8.18 10.43
N PHE A 16 -6.86 9.34 10.59
CA PHE A 16 -5.94 9.57 11.71
C PHE A 16 -6.65 9.64 13.06
N VAL A 17 -7.84 10.26 13.13
CA VAL A 17 -8.65 10.27 14.36
C VAL A 17 -9.01 8.84 14.78
N ILE A 18 -9.47 8.01 13.84
CA ILE A 18 -9.78 6.59 14.09
C ILE A 18 -8.53 5.84 14.58
N LEU A 19 -7.39 6.01 13.92
CA LEU A 19 -6.14 5.38 14.32
C LEU A 19 -5.70 5.79 15.73
N LEU A 20 -5.87 7.06 16.11
CA LEU A 20 -5.49 7.56 17.42
C LEU A 20 -6.43 7.08 18.55
N THR A 21 -7.70 6.83 18.24
CA THR A 21 -8.69 6.35 19.22
C THR A 21 -8.71 4.83 19.35
N LEU A 22 -8.17 4.08 18.40
CA LEU A 22 -8.14 2.61 18.42
C LEU A 22 -7.52 2.02 19.71
N PRO A 23 -6.40 2.53 20.27
CA PRO A 23 -5.85 2.07 21.54
C PRO A 23 -6.71 2.35 22.77
N LEU A 24 -7.70 3.23 22.65
CA LEU A 24 -8.65 3.53 23.73
C LEU A 24 -9.77 2.51 23.77
N LEU A 25 -10.04 1.83 22.64
CA LEU A 25 -11.10 0.84 22.51
C LEU A 25 -10.64 -0.59 22.81
N GLY A 26 -9.33 -0.83 22.91
CA GLY A 26 -8.77 -2.17 23.12
C GLY A 26 -7.46 -2.19 23.89
N GLU A 27 -7.10 -3.37 24.38
CA GLU A 27 -5.85 -3.61 25.11
C GLU A 27 -4.68 -3.75 24.13
N ILE A 28 -4.15 -2.61 23.65
CA ILE A 28 -2.88 -2.61 22.92
C ILE A 28 -1.74 -2.74 23.95
N TYR A 29 -0.97 -3.82 23.82
CA TYR A 29 0.12 -4.16 24.73
C TYR A 29 1.22 -3.08 24.70
N TYR A 30 1.63 -2.62 23.52
CA TYR A 30 2.63 -1.57 23.36
C TYR A 30 2.06 -0.25 22.82
N LYS A 31 1.43 0.55 23.69
CA LYS A 31 0.80 1.84 23.33
C LYS A 31 1.81 2.89 22.82
N THR A 32 2.98 3.00 23.45
CA THR A 32 3.98 4.01 23.09
C THR A 32 4.49 3.88 21.65
N PRO A 33 5.03 2.73 21.20
CA PRO A 33 5.48 2.59 19.80
C PRO A 33 4.33 2.70 18.80
N TYR A 34 3.11 2.31 19.18
CA TYR A 34 1.92 2.53 18.34
C TYR A 34 1.71 4.02 18.02
N TYR A 35 1.72 4.90 19.04
CA TYR A 35 1.58 6.34 18.81
C TYR A 35 2.74 6.94 18.03
N ILE A 36 3.98 6.47 18.25
CA ILE A 36 5.14 6.91 17.47
C ILE A 36 4.94 6.60 15.98
N ILE A 37 4.50 5.37 15.64
CA ILE A 37 4.24 4.98 14.25
C ILE A 37 3.17 5.89 13.63
N ILE A 38 2.06 6.16 14.34
CA ILE A 38 1.01 7.05 13.83
C ILE A 38 1.54 8.47 13.59
N ILE A 39 2.28 9.03 14.54
CA ILE A 39 2.84 10.38 14.41
C ILE A 39 3.78 10.45 13.21
N LEU A 40 4.58 9.40 12.96
CA LEU A 40 5.46 9.31 11.79
C LEU A 40 4.69 9.14 10.46
N LEU A 41 3.49 8.56 10.48
CA LEU A 41 2.66 8.44 9.27
C LEU A 41 2.07 9.77 8.80
N ILE A 42 1.87 10.74 9.69
CA ILE A 42 1.35 12.08 9.36
C ILE A 42 2.23 12.82 8.32
N PRO A 43 3.54 13.04 8.57
CA PRO A 43 4.39 13.72 7.60
C PRO A 43 4.52 12.93 6.29
N VAL A 44 4.50 11.59 6.34
CA VAL A 44 4.51 10.74 5.13
C VAL A 44 3.26 10.97 4.28
N ALA A 45 2.08 11.04 4.91
CA ALA A 45 0.82 11.31 4.23
C ALA A 45 0.80 12.72 3.61
N ILE A 46 1.24 13.74 4.36
CA ILE A 46 1.34 15.13 3.88
C ILE A 46 2.31 15.23 2.69
N HIS A 47 3.50 14.64 2.82
CA HIS A 47 4.50 14.65 1.76
C HIS A 47 3.95 14.01 0.48
N LYS A 48 3.28 12.86 0.59
CA LYS A 48 2.64 12.18 -0.54
C LYS A 48 1.55 13.03 -1.18
N PHE A 49 0.76 13.76 -0.38
CA PHE A 49 -0.30 14.63 -0.87
C PHE A 49 0.24 15.82 -1.67
N ILE A 50 1.26 16.53 -1.14
CA ILE A 50 1.84 17.71 -1.80
C ILE A 50 2.58 17.32 -3.08
N TRP A 51 3.36 16.23 -3.05
CA TRP A 51 4.17 15.80 -4.19
C TRP A 51 3.43 14.90 -5.20
N ASN A 52 2.10 14.77 -5.12
CA ASN A 52 1.36 13.77 -5.92
C ASN A 52 1.67 13.84 -7.43
N LYS A 53 1.79 15.04 -8.01
CA LYS A 53 2.17 15.22 -9.43
C LYS A 53 3.55 14.64 -9.75
N LYS A 54 4.55 14.92 -8.90
CA LYS A 54 5.91 14.35 -9.04
C LYS A 54 5.90 12.83 -8.87
N TYR A 55 5.05 12.29 -7.99
CA TYR A 55 4.87 10.84 -7.87
C TYR A 55 4.21 10.22 -9.09
N GLU A 56 3.27 10.92 -9.75
CA GLU A 56 2.66 10.46 -11.00
C GLU A 56 3.68 10.40 -12.15
N GLN A 57 4.52 11.42 -12.29
CA GLN A 57 5.58 11.42 -13.30
C GLN A 57 6.62 10.32 -13.05
N LYS A 58 7.12 10.20 -11.81
CA LYS A 58 8.03 9.10 -11.43
C LYS A 58 7.39 7.73 -11.62
N PHE A 59 6.09 7.61 -11.35
CA PHE A 59 5.34 6.39 -11.61
C PHE A 59 5.31 6.09 -13.11
N TYR A 60 5.02 7.07 -13.96
CA TYR A 60 4.97 6.89 -15.41
C TYR A 60 6.30 6.38 -15.97
N GLU A 61 7.41 7.05 -15.65
CA GLU A 61 8.75 6.65 -16.09
C GLU A 61 9.13 5.24 -15.63
N LYS A 62 8.86 4.93 -14.36
CA LYS A 62 9.16 3.63 -13.78
C LYS A 62 8.27 2.53 -14.34
N TRP A 63 6.98 2.82 -14.54
CA TRP A 63 6.02 1.85 -15.06
C TRP A 63 6.25 1.57 -16.54
N HIS A 64 6.63 2.59 -17.32
CA HIS A 64 7.00 2.43 -18.73
C HIS A 64 8.10 1.37 -18.89
N LYS A 65 9.20 1.49 -18.13
CA LYS A 65 10.29 0.49 -18.09
C LYS A 65 9.83 -0.87 -17.54
N ALA A 66 8.97 -0.87 -16.53
CA ALA A 66 8.45 -2.11 -15.97
C ALA A 66 7.63 -2.90 -16.99
N ARG A 67 6.84 -2.23 -17.82
CA ARG A 67 5.95 -2.86 -18.81
C ARG A 67 6.72 -3.73 -19.81
N GLU A 68 7.93 -3.32 -20.19
CA GLU A 68 8.82 -4.07 -21.08
C GLU A 68 9.25 -5.43 -20.51
N GLN A 69 9.27 -5.58 -19.18
CA GLN A 69 9.61 -6.84 -18.51
C GLN A 69 8.49 -7.90 -18.60
N GLY A 70 7.32 -7.54 -19.13
CA GLY A 70 6.20 -8.44 -19.35
C GLY A 70 5.31 -8.66 -18.12
N PHE A 71 4.16 -9.27 -18.38
CA PHE A 71 3.10 -9.47 -17.38
C PHE A 71 3.56 -10.33 -16.18
N LYS A 72 4.14 -11.51 -16.45
CA LYS A 72 4.49 -12.49 -15.41
C LYS A 72 5.47 -11.92 -14.37
N ILE A 73 6.53 -11.24 -14.83
CA ILE A 73 7.55 -10.66 -13.95
C ILE A 73 6.95 -9.54 -13.10
N ASN A 74 6.13 -8.67 -13.69
CA ASN A 74 5.49 -7.59 -12.94
C ASN A 74 4.49 -8.09 -11.91
N VAL A 75 3.64 -9.07 -12.27
CA VAL A 75 2.69 -9.68 -11.34
C VAL A 75 3.42 -10.35 -10.18
N ALA A 76 4.49 -11.11 -10.46
CA ALA A 76 5.31 -11.72 -9.41
C ALA A 76 5.95 -10.66 -8.51
N ARG A 77 6.49 -9.57 -9.07
CA ARG A 77 7.11 -8.47 -8.31
C ARG A 77 6.11 -7.71 -7.44
N GLU A 78 4.94 -7.36 -7.97
CA GLU A 78 3.90 -6.67 -7.19
C GLU A 78 3.27 -7.63 -6.16
N GLY A 79 3.12 -8.91 -6.51
CA GLY A 79 2.68 -9.94 -5.59
C GLY A 79 3.66 -10.12 -4.42
N ALA A 80 4.96 -10.19 -4.69
CA ALA A 80 5.99 -10.26 -3.65
C ALA A 80 5.96 -9.04 -2.72
N LYS A 81 5.77 -7.83 -3.24
CA LYS A 81 5.58 -6.63 -2.40
C LYS A 81 4.34 -6.74 -1.52
N GLY A 82 3.22 -7.20 -2.09
CA GLY A 82 1.98 -7.45 -1.35
C GLY A 82 2.15 -8.49 -0.25
N PHE A 83 2.84 -9.59 -0.56
CA PHE A 83 3.19 -10.65 0.38
C PHE A 83 4.02 -10.12 1.56
N THR A 84 5.12 -9.41 1.26
CA THR A 84 5.96 -8.79 2.29
C THR A 84 5.17 -7.80 3.14
N LEU A 85 4.32 -6.98 2.53
CA LEU A 85 3.48 -6.04 3.27
C LEU A 85 2.51 -6.77 4.21
N MET A 86 1.85 -7.83 3.74
CA MET A 86 0.95 -8.63 4.57
C MET A 86 1.67 -9.26 5.75
N ILE A 87 2.85 -9.87 5.52
CA ILE A 87 3.66 -10.43 6.62
C ILE A 87 4.01 -9.35 7.63
N VAL A 88 4.53 -8.20 7.18
CA VAL A 88 4.90 -7.10 8.07
C VAL A 88 3.69 -6.60 8.87
N LEU A 89 2.53 -6.45 8.24
CA LEU A 89 1.31 -6.03 8.92
C LEU A 89 0.86 -7.03 9.99
N VAL A 90 0.88 -8.32 9.67
CA VAL A 90 0.55 -9.38 10.64
C VAL A 90 1.54 -9.39 11.80
N LEU A 91 2.83 -9.26 11.54
CA LEU A 91 3.86 -9.23 12.58
C LEU A 91 3.72 -7.99 13.48
N ILE A 92 3.45 -6.81 12.90
CA ILE A 92 3.20 -5.58 13.66
C ILE A 92 1.95 -5.73 14.54
N ASP A 93 0.86 -6.28 14.00
CA ASP A 93 -0.37 -6.54 14.74
C ASP A 93 -0.14 -7.46 15.94
N GLN A 94 0.51 -8.61 15.71
CA GLN A 94 0.80 -9.58 16.78
C GLN A 94 1.77 -9.04 17.83
N PHE A 95 2.76 -8.26 17.38
CA PHE A 95 3.70 -7.61 18.29
C PHE A 95 3.02 -6.54 19.15
N LEU A 96 2.26 -5.62 18.54
CA LEU A 96 1.62 -4.52 19.26
C LEU A 96 0.42 -4.97 20.11
N GLY A 97 -0.37 -5.91 19.62
CA GLY A 97 -1.58 -6.38 20.29
C GLY A 97 -1.32 -7.45 21.34
N ARG A 98 -0.35 -8.35 21.11
CA ARG A 98 -0.12 -9.52 21.97
C ARG A 98 1.29 -9.65 22.53
N GLY A 99 2.20 -8.75 22.16
CA GLY A 99 3.61 -8.82 22.58
C GLY A 99 4.37 -10.01 22.00
N LEU A 100 3.84 -10.66 20.96
CA LEU A 100 4.45 -11.86 20.38
C LEU A 100 5.54 -11.48 19.37
N THR A 101 6.69 -12.14 19.46
CA THR A 101 7.74 -12.01 18.44
C THR A 101 7.45 -12.90 17.23
N PRO A 102 8.08 -12.65 16.07
CA PRO A 102 7.92 -13.50 14.89
C PRO A 102 8.24 -14.98 15.15
N PHE A 103 9.23 -15.25 16.00
CA PHE A 103 9.60 -16.61 16.38
C PHE A 103 8.50 -17.25 17.24
N ASP A 104 7.94 -16.51 18.20
CA ASP A 104 6.86 -17.02 19.04
C ASP A 104 5.65 -17.46 18.22
N ILE A 105 5.31 -16.69 17.17
CA ILE A 105 4.20 -17.01 16.28
C ILE A 105 4.46 -18.35 15.59
N VAL A 106 5.65 -18.53 14.99
CA VAL A 106 6.01 -19.75 14.27
C VAL A 106 6.05 -20.96 15.19
N TYR A 107 6.60 -20.83 16.41
CA TYR A 107 6.69 -21.94 17.35
C TYR A 107 5.36 -22.32 17.99
N LYS A 108 4.44 -21.36 18.19
CA LYS A 108 3.14 -21.61 18.82
C LYS A 108 2.09 -22.16 17.85
N LEU A 109 2.30 -22.00 16.54
CA LEU A 109 1.37 -22.48 15.52
C LEU A 109 1.61 -23.95 15.17
N PRO A 110 0.57 -24.80 15.19
CA PRO A 110 0.66 -26.15 14.62
C PRO A 110 1.11 -26.10 13.15
N SER A 111 2.02 -27.00 12.75
CA SER A 111 2.64 -26.98 11.42
C SER A 111 1.61 -27.04 10.28
N GLY A 112 0.51 -27.77 10.45
CA GLY A 112 -0.57 -27.82 9.46
C GLY A 112 -1.27 -26.48 9.24
N ILE A 113 -1.48 -25.70 10.31
CA ILE A 113 -2.08 -24.36 10.22
C ILE A 113 -1.10 -23.39 9.55
N LEU A 114 0.19 -23.49 9.89
CA LEU A 114 1.23 -22.66 9.29
C LEU A 114 1.32 -22.88 7.77
N ILE A 115 1.29 -24.13 7.31
CA ILE A 115 1.32 -24.45 5.87
C ILE A 115 0.10 -23.85 5.17
N TRP A 116 -1.11 -24.05 5.73
CA TRP A 116 -2.33 -23.49 5.15
C TRP A 116 -2.30 -21.96 5.10
N LEU A 117 -1.80 -21.32 6.14
CA LEU A 117 -1.65 -19.86 6.21
C LEU A 117 -0.68 -19.35 5.15
N LEU A 118 0.45 -20.03 4.93
CA LEU A 118 1.41 -19.68 3.88
C LEU A 118 0.80 -19.84 2.48
N VAL A 119 0.07 -20.92 2.22
CA VAL A 119 -0.63 -21.14 0.95
C VAL A 119 -1.66 -20.03 0.70
N LEU A 120 -2.43 -19.68 1.73
CA LEU A 120 -3.43 -18.62 1.67
C LEU A 120 -2.79 -17.25 1.39
N LEU A 121 -1.72 -16.91 2.11
CA LEU A 121 -0.95 -15.68 1.88
C LEU A 121 -0.37 -15.62 0.46
N MET A 122 0.12 -16.75 -0.05
CA MET A 122 0.62 -16.84 -1.41
C MET A 122 -0.50 -16.59 -2.43
N ALA A 123 -1.68 -17.19 -2.25
CA ALA A 123 -2.83 -16.97 -3.12
C ALA A 123 -3.28 -15.51 -3.12
N PHE A 124 -3.42 -14.87 -1.95
CA PHE A 124 -3.75 -13.45 -1.86
C PHE A 124 -2.67 -12.57 -2.48
N SER A 125 -1.39 -12.90 -2.30
CA SER A 125 -0.30 -12.12 -2.87
C SER A 125 -0.32 -12.13 -4.40
N LEU A 126 -0.65 -13.27 -5.03
CA LEU A 126 -0.82 -13.36 -6.48
C LEU A 126 -2.03 -12.54 -6.94
N ALA A 127 -3.15 -12.64 -6.23
CA ALA A 127 -4.34 -11.83 -6.53
C ALA A 127 -4.04 -10.32 -6.45
N ILE A 128 -3.30 -9.89 -5.41
CA ILE A 128 -2.83 -8.51 -5.27
C ILE A 128 -1.90 -8.14 -6.44
N GLY A 129 -0.99 -9.02 -6.83
CA GLY A 129 -0.07 -8.79 -7.96
C GLY A 129 -0.81 -8.56 -9.28
N VAL A 130 -1.83 -9.37 -9.56
CA VAL A 130 -2.69 -9.22 -10.75
C VAL A 130 -3.51 -7.93 -10.67
N ALA A 131 -4.18 -7.68 -9.55
CA ALA A 131 -4.98 -6.48 -9.34
C ALA A 131 -4.13 -5.19 -9.44
N ALA A 132 -2.93 -5.20 -8.85
CA ALA A 132 -1.98 -4.11 -8.92
C ALA A 132 -1.50 -3.88 -10.36
N TRP A 133 -1.23 -4.94 -11.13
CA TRP A 133 -0.87 -4.81 -12.53
C TRP A 133 -1.97 -4.14 -13.35
N TYR A 134 -3.22 -4.62 -13.25
CA TYR A 134 -4.36 -4.02 -13.95
C TYR A 134 -4.61 -2.57 -13.53
N GLY A 135 -4.54 -2.29 -12.22
CA GLY A 135 -4.70 -0.94 -11.69
C GLY A 135 -3.62 0.03 -12.17
N ASN A 136 -2.37 -0.43 -12.21
CA ASN A 136 -1.24 0.35 -12.69
C ASN A 136 -1.30 0.58 -14.20
N GLU A 137 -1.72 -0.43 -14.97
CA GLU A 137 -1.89 -0.29 -16.42
C GLU A 137 -2.98 0.73 -16.76
N LYS A 138 -4.12 0.66 -16.08
CA LYS A 138 -5.18 1.67 -16.21
C LYS A 138 -4.69 3.08 -15.86
N ARG A 139 -3.89 3.20 -14.79
CA ARG A 139 -3.30 4.48 -14.37
C ARG A 139 -2.31 5.01 -15.42
N TYR A 140 -1.48 4.14 -15.98
CA TYR A 140 -0.52 4.48 -17.03
C TYR A 140 -1.22 5.03 -18.28
N CYS A 141 -2.22 4.31 -18.79
CA CYS A 141 -2.99 4.75 -19.95
C CYS A 141 -3.62 6.13 -19.72
N ARG A 142 -4.18 6.39 -18.53
CA ARG A 142 -4.74 7.71 -18.20
C ARG A 142 -3.70 8.82 -18.30
N ILE A 143 -2.52 8.63 -17.72
CA ILE A 143 -1.44 9.65 -17.76
C ILE A 143 -0.98 9.86 -19.21
N TYR A 144 -0.83 8.79 -19.98
CA TYR A 144 -0.42 8.86 -21.39
C TYR A 144 -1.39 9.68 -22.25
N PHE A 145 -2.70 9.45 -22.13
CA PHE A 145 -3.71 10.22 -22.86
C PHE A 145 -3.78 11.68 -22.39
N GLU A 146 -3.67 11.93 -21.08
CA GLU A 146 -3.62 13.30 -20.54
C GLU A 146 -2.40 14.07 -21.08
N SER A 147 -1.23 13.43 -21.18
CA SER A 147 -0.04 14.08 -21.77
C SER A 147 -0.16 14.33 -23.27
N LYS A 148 -0.77 13.41 -24.03
CA LYS A 148 -0.92 13.54 -25.48
C LYS A 148 -1.87 14.68 -25.85
N ASN A 149 -3.01 14.76 -25.17
CA ASN A 149 -4.00 15.82 -25.42
C ASN A 149 -3.43 17.22 -25.09
N GLN A 150 -2.57 17.34 -24.09
CA GLN A 150 -1.94 18.61 -23.75
C GLN A 150 -0.98 19.07 -24.86
N GLN A 151 -0.22 18.14 -25.45
CA GLN A 151 0.67 18.45 -26.58
C GLN A 151 -0.10 18.92 -27.81
N GLU A 152 -1.20 18.27 -28.15
CA GLU A 152 -2.03 18.68 -29.30
C GLU A 152 -2.62 20.09 -29.12
N ILE A 153 -3.03 20.47 -27.89
CA ILE A 153 -3.51 21.83 -27.60
C ILE A 153 -2.39 22.87 -27.72
N ASP A 154 -1.18 22.53 -27.28
CA ASP A 154 -0.04 23.45 -27.32
C ASP A 154 0.50 23.63 -28.76
N ASP A 155 0.35 22.63 -29.64
CA ASP A 155 0.74 22.69 -31.05
C ASP A 155 -0.26 23.49 -31.93
N ASP A 156 -1.53 23.60 -31.50
CA ASP A 156 -2.60 24.35 -32.18
C ASP A 156 -2.69 25.83 -31.75
N SER A 157 -1.92 26.26 -30.73
CA SER A 157 -1.92 27.62 -30.15
C SER A 157 -0.80 28.51 -30.66
#